data_AF-A0A359BCJ5-F1
#
_entry.id   AF-A0A359BCJ5-F1
#
_cell.length_a   1.000
_cell.length_b   1.000
_cell.length_c   1.000
_cell.angle_alpha   90.00
_cell.angle_beta   90.00
_cell.angle_gamma   90.00
#
_symmetry.space_group_name_H-M   'P 1'
#
loop_
_entity.id
_entity.type
_entity.pdbx_description
1 polymer ?
#
loop_
_entity_poly.entity_id
_entity_poly.type
_entity_poly.pdbx_seq_one_letter_code
_entity_poly.pdbx_strand_id
1 'polypeptide(L)' 'MIHLITSPTALKEARQWIEPDHLAVIAGDAINALNDLDYFPCDVAIFSDDASLIPNTKLDVLTMDQWIQKLEQSPCRTWS' A
#
# COMPACT_ATOMS: atom_id res chain seq x y z
N MET A 1 1.27 11.82 -3.00
CA MET A 1 2.54 11.21 -2.52
C MET A 1 2.34 9.70 -2.33
N ILE A 2 3.40 8.90 -2.38
CA ILE A 2 3.33 7.44 -2.18
C ILE A 2 3.76 7.07 -0.75
N HIS A 3 3.00 6.17 -0.10
CA HIS A 3 3.34 5.56 1.18
C HIS A 3 3.55 4.05 0.97
N LEU A 4 4.80 3.59 1.00
CA LEU A 4 5.12 2.15 0.98
C LEU A 4 5.16 1.62 2.41
N ILE A 5 4.30 0.67 2.74
CA ILE A 5 4.09 0.17 4.10
C ILE A 5 4.35 -1.33 4.12
N THR A 6 5.33 -1.76 4.92
CA THR A 6 5.79 -3.16 4.93
C THR A 6 5.52 -3.92 6.23
N SER A 7 5.12 -3.24 7.31
CA SER A 7 4.75 -3.91 8.57
C SER A 7 3.35 -3.53 9.10
N PRO A 8 2.70 -4.42 9.89
CA PRO A 8 1.42 -4.13 10.52
C PRO A 8 1.43 -2.92 11.48
N THR A 9 2.54 -2.70 12.18
CA THR A 9 2.68 -1.58 13.11
C THR A 9 2.79 -0.26 12.35
N ALA A 10 3.64 -0.24 11.31
CA ALA A 10 3.81 0.89 10.41
C ALA A 10 2.50 1.31 9.73
N LEU A 11 1.62 0.35 9.44
CA LEU A 11 0.29 0.60 8.87
C LEU A 11 -0.57 1.53 9.73
N LYS A 12 -0.52 1.36 11.06
CA LYS A 12 -1.26 2.21 12.01
C LYS A 12 -0.67 3.60 12.11
N GLU A 13 0.65 3.71 12.09
CA GLU A 13 1.37 4.98 12.17
C GLU A 13 1.20 5.80 10.89
N ALA A 14 1.41 5.16 9.73
CA ALA A 14 1.30 5.78 8.42
C ALA A 14 -0.08 6.40 8.18
N ARG A 15 -1.15 5.76 8.69
CA ARG A 15 -2.54 6.23 8.55
C ARG A 15 -2.75 7.69 8.98
N GLN A 16 -1.99 8.19 9.95
CA GLN A 16 -2.10 9.57 10.42
C GLN A 16 -1.56 10.60 9.42
N TRP A 17 -0.81 10.15 8.41
CA TRP A 17 -0.10 10.98 7.43
C TRP A 17 -0.62 10.80 6.01
N ILE A 18 -1.64 9.95 5.81
CA ILE A 18 -2.19 9.65 4.49
C ILE A 18 -3.35 10.61 4.21
N GLU A 19 -3.24 11.30 3.08
CA GLU A 19 -4.26 12.19 2.55
C GLU A 19 -5.03 11.53 1.39
N PRO A 20 -6.24 12.00 1.03
CA PRO A 20 -7.08 11.31 0.05
C PRO A 20 -6.51 11.19 -1.36
N ASP A 21 -5.61 12.09 -1.77
CA ASP A 21 -4.93 12.09 -3.07
C ASP A 21 -3.59 11.33 -3.04
N HIS A 22 -3.25 10.69 -1.91
CA HIS A 22 -2.08 9.83 -1.78
C HIS A 22 -2.33 8.44 -2.35
N LEU A 23 -1.26 7.66 -2.45
CA LEU A 23 -1.31 6.23 -2.75
C LEU A 23 -0.67 5.45 -1.61
N ALA A 24 -1.41 4.53 -1.01
CA ALA A 24 -0.88 3.57 -0.06
C ALA A 24 -0.52 2.27 -0.79
N VAL A 25 0.76 1.89 -0.78
CA VAL A 25 1.23 0.61 -1.29
C VAL A 25 1.55 -0.30 -0.12
N ILE A 26 0.78 -1.36 0.04
CA ILE A 26 0.93 -2.32 1.15
C ILE A 26 1.66 -3.55 0.63
N ALA A 27 2.73 -3.95 1.30
CA ALA A 27 3.57 -5.07 0.88
C ALA A 27 4.06 -5.89 2.08
N GLY A 28 4.52 -7.11 1.83
CA GLY A 28 5.11 -7.97 2.87
C GLY A 28 4.16 -8.22 4.05
N ASP A 29 4.67 -8.16 5.28
CA ASP A 29 3.91 -8.56 6.48
C ASP A 29 2.70 -7.66 6.75
N ALA A 30 2.70 -6.40 6.28
CA ALA A 30 1.58 -5.48 6.44
C ALA A 30 0.29 -5.99 5.79
N ILE A 31 0.40 -6.86 4.78
CA ILE A 31 -0.73 -7.47 4.08
C ILE A 31 -1.64 -8.26 5.04
N ASN A 32 -1.06 -8.91 6.03
CA ASN A 32 -1.84 -9.70 6.98
C ASN A 32 -2.78 -8.82 7.83
N ALA A 33 -2.47 -7.53 7.97
CA ALA A 33 -3.25 -6.56 8.73
C ALA A 33 -4.21 -5.73 7.87
N LEU A 34 -4.25 -5.95 6.55
CA LEU A 34 -5.16 -5.23 5.64
C LEU A 34 -6.63 -5.56 5.95
N ASN A 35 -6.93 -6.82 6.30
CA ASN A 35 -8.28 -7.24 6.68
C ASN A 35 -8.80 -6.57 7.96
N ASP A 36 -7.89 -6.12 8.83
CA ASP A 36 -8.24 -5.44 10.08
C ASP A 36 -8.56 -3.94 9.85
N LEU A 37 -8.43 -3.45 8.62
CA LEU A 37 -8.65 -2.06 8.28
C LEU A 37 -9.94 -1.89 7.47
N ASP A 38 -10.98 -1.45 8.17
CA ASP A 38 -12.29 -1.16 7.57
C ASP A 38 -12.24 -0.03 6.53
N TYR A 39 -11.26 0.87 6.59
CA TYR A 39 -11.19 2.06 5.72
C TYR A 39 -9.79 2.65 5.58
N PHE A 40 -9.39 2.91 4.33
CA PHE A 40 -8.28 3.79 3.97
C PHE A 40 -8.81 5.08 3.34
N PRO A 41 -8.24 6.25 3.69
CA PRO A 41 -8.70 7.52 3.15
C PRO A 41 -8.29 7.77 1.70
N CYS A 42 -7.49 6.90 1.09
CA CYS A 42 -6.91 7.04 -0.25
C CYS A 42 -6.96 5.72 -1.04
N ASP A 43 -6.48 5.75 -2.28
CA ASP A 43 -6.30 4.53 -3.08
C ASP A 43 -5.26 3.61 -2.43
N VAL A 44 -5.55 2.32 -2.44
CA VAL A 44 -4.69 1.27 -1.86
C VAL A 44 -4.32 0.27 -2.93
N ALA A 45 -3.03 0.02 -3.07
CA ALA A 45 -2.48 -0.97 -3.97
C ALA A 45 -1.57 -1.96 -3.24
N ILE A 46 -1.43 -3.15 -3.84
CA ILE A 46 -0.50 -4.20 -3.45
C ILE A 46 0.34 -4.62 -4.66
N PHE A 47 1.46 -5.31 -4.44
CA PHE A 47 2.22 -5.86 -5.56
C PHE A 47 1.56 -7.11 -6.15
N SER A 48 1.81 -7.38 -7.43
CA SER A 48 1.32 -8.58 -8.12
C SER A 48 1.68 -9.88 -7.42
N ASP A 49 2.87 -9.94 -6.86
CA ASP A 49 3.38 -11.15 -6.19
C ASP A 49 2.62 -11.41 -4.90
N ASP A 50 2.31 -10.33 -4.18
CA ASP A 50 1.54 -10.32 -2.94
C ASP A 50 0.05 -10.58 -3.17
N ALA A 51 -0.50 -10.16 -4.31
CA ALA A 51 -1.90 -10.41 -4.67
C ALA A 51 -2.24 -11.91 -4.74
N SER A 52 -1.26 -12.76 -5.04
CA SER A 52 -1.44 -14.21 -5.04
C SER A 52 -1.75 -14.79 -3.64
N LEU A 53 -1.37 -14.07 -2.58
CA LEU A 53 -1.53 -14.47 -1.18
C LEU A 53 -2.85 -14.02 -0.56
N ILE A 54 -3.56 -13.09 -1.21
CA ILE A 54 -4.82 -12.54 -0.70
C ILE A 54 -5.96 -12.88 -1.67
N PRO A 55 -6.77 -13.91 -1.40
CA PRO A 55 -7.89 -14.23 -2.25
C PRO A 55 -8.97 -13.14 -2.15
N ASN A 56 -9.44 -12.66 -3.31
CA ASN A 56 -10.70 -11.92 -3.46
C ASN A 56 -10.78 -10.49 -2.90
N THR A 57 -9.65 -9.79 -2.74
CA THR A 57 -9.62 -8.36 -2.37
C THR A 57 -9.84 -7.47 -3.58
N LYS A 58 -10.72 -6.47 -3.47
CA LYS A 58 -10.91 -5.38 -4.47
C LYS A 58 -9.79 -4.32 -4.38
N LEU A 59 -8.55 -4.77 -4.20
CA LEU A 59 -7.40 -3.87 -4.12
C LEU A 59 -6.79 -3.73 -5.50
N ASP A 60 -6.24 -2.55 -5.79
CA ASP A 60 -5.46 -2.36 -7.00
C ASP A 60 -4.17 -3.18 -6.91
N VAL A 61 -3.78 -3.77 -8.04
CA VAL A 61 -2.58 -4.59 -8.13
C VAL A 61 -1.57 -3.87 -9.02
N LEU A 62 -0.37 -3.62 -8.49
CA LEU A 62 0.73 -2.99 -9.19
C LEU A 62 1.75 -4.02 -9.67
N THR A 63 2.12 -3.91 -10.94
CA THR A 63 3.31 -4.56 -11.47
C THR A 63 4.57 -3.75 -11.14
N MET A 64 5.75 -4.37 -11.25
CA MET A 64 7.02 -3.68 -11.03
C MET A 64 7.24 -2.51 -12.01
N ASP A 65 6.81 -2.64 -13.26
CA ASP A 65 6.92 -1.54 -14.24
C ASP A 65 6.05 -0.34 -13.85
N GLN A 66 4.81 -0.59 -13.42
CA GLN A 66 3.92 0.46 -12.93
C GLN A 66 4.46 1.12 -11.65
N TRP A 67 5.09 0.33 -10.79
CA TRP A 67 5.72 0.83 -9.58
C TRP A 67 6.86 1.81 -9.89
N ILE A 68 7.77 1.43 -10.80
CA ILE A 68 8.88 2.30 -11.23
C ILE A 68 8.34 3.60 -11.81
N GLN A 69 7.35 3.54 -12.72
CA GLN A 69 6.73 4.73 -13.29
C GLN A 69 6.12 5.65 -12.23
N LYS A 70 5.46 5.10 -11.21
CA LYS A 70 4.88 5.88 -10.11
C LYS A 70 5.96 6.56 -9.26
N LEU A 71 7.06 5.88 -8.97
CA LEU A 71 8.18 6.44 -8.21
C LEU A 71 8.87 7.59 -8.94
N GLU A 72 8.93 7.56 -10.28
CA GLU A 72 9.47 8.67 -11.08
C GLU A 72 8.57 9.92 -11.02
N GLN A 73 7.28 9.74 -10.79
CA GLN A 73 6.27 10.80 -10.82
C GLN A 73 5.92 11.35 -9.44
N SER A 74 6.27 10.64 -8.36
CA SER A 74 5.83 11.00 -7.01
C SER A 74 6.84 10.58 -5.95
N PRO A 75 7.09 11.43 -4.94
CA PRO A 75 7.93 11.07 -3.82
C PRO A 75 7.32 9.89 -3.05
N CYS A 76 8.19 9.05 -2.51
CA CYS A 76 7.82 7.87 -1.73
C CYS A 76 8.38 7.94 -0.31
N ARG A 77 7.51 7.71 0.67
CA ARG A 77 7.89 7.50 2.07
C ARG A 77 7.68 6.04 2.46
N THR A 78 8.70 5.43 3.02
CA THR A 78 8.67 4.04 3.49
C THR A 78 8.33 3.98 4.97
N TRP A 79 7.55 2.97 5.35
CA TRP A 79 7.14 2.69 6.73
C TRP A 79 7.34 1.20 7.03
N SER A 80 8.13 0.87 8.05
CA SER A 80 8.54 -0.49 8.40
C SER A 80 8.57 -0.68 9.91
#